data_AF-A0A966JG19-F1
#
_entry.id   AF-A0A966JG19-F1
#
_cell.length_a   1.000
_cell.length_b   1.000
_cell.length_c   1.000
_cell.angle_alpha   90.00
_cell.angle_beta   90.00
_cell.angle_gamma   90.00
#
_symmetry.space_group_name_H-M   'P 1'
#
loop_
_entity.id
_entity.type
_entity.pdbx_description
1 polymer ?
#
loop_
_entity_poly.entity_id
_entity_poly.type
_entity_poly.pdbx_seq_one_letter_code
_entity_poly.pdbx_strand_id
1 'polypeptide(L)'
;MSSKFIRAEDGSIHIVFTSQEAHVLINLCEQMLELLGDGAVNAEIDIDPLFQMMGMGAMGMGGSEQPPEDPVLRRLLPNAYQDEKSASEFRRYTEHGLREKKRAHAHTVYEALIPQDEGW
;
A
#
# COMPACT_ATOMS: atom_id res chain seq x y z
N MET A 1 -21.45 20.03 -4.84
CA MET A 1 -21.44 19.37 -6.16
C MET A 1 -20.95 17.95 -5.93
N SER A 2 -21.54 16.93 -6.56
CA SER A 2 -20.98 15.56 -6.50
C SER A 2 -19.71 15.53 -7.37
N SER A 3 -18.60 15.02 -6.84
CA SER A 3 -17.39 14.83 -7.64
C SER A 3 -17.67 13.80 -8.76
N LYS A 4 -17.19 14.10 -9.96
CA LYS A 4 -17.31 13.26 -11.14
C LYS A 4 -15.98 13.24 -11.88
N PHE A 5 -15.65 12.09 -12.45
CA PHE A 5 -14.55 11.97 -13.39
C PHE A 5 -14.94 12.60 -14.73
N ILE A 6 -14.10 13.49 -15.24
CA ILE A 6 -14.29 14.20 -16.51
C ILE A 6 -13.09 13.87 -17.41
N ARG A 7 -13.36 13.43 -18.63
CA ARG A 7 -12.31 13.21 -19.64
C ARG A 7 -11.98 14.54 -20.32
N ALA A 8 -10.72 14.95 -20.27
CA ALA A 8 -10.24 16.15 -20.96
C ALA A 8 -9.95 15.85 -22.45
N GLU A 9 -9.75 16.91 -23.23
CA GLU A 9 -9.52 16.82 -24.68
C GLU A 9 -8.22 16.10 -25.05
N ASP A 10 -7.20 16.20 -24.19
CA ASP A 10 -5.91 15.50 -24.32
C ASP A 10 -5.98 14.00 -23.95
N GLY A 11 -7.16 13.53 -23.54
CA GLY A 11 -7.40 12.14 -23.13
C GLY A 11 -7.15 11.85 -21.66
N SER A 12 -6.68 12.83 -20.87
CA SER A 12 -6.54 12.69 -19.42
C SER A 12 -7.90 12.63 -18.71
N ILE A 13 -7.91 12.17 -17.46
CA ILE A 13 -9.11 12.09 -16.62
C ILE A 13 -8.89 12.97 -15.40
N HIS A 14 -9.74 13.98 -15.23
CA HIS A 14 -9.72 14.89 -14.09
C HIS A 14 -10.88 14.60 -13.15
N ILE A 15 -10.67 14.87 -11.86
CA ILE A 15 -11.70 14.89 -10.84
C ILE A 15 -11.43 16.08 -9.93
N VAL A 16 -12.51 16.75 -9.51
CA VAL A 16 -12.43 17.86 -8.55
C VAL A 16 -13.14 17.41 -7.28
N PHE A 17 -12.43 17.47 -6.16
CA PHE A 17 -12.95 17.17 -4.84
C PHE A 17 -13.32 18.45 -4.10
N THR A 18 -14.40 18.40 -3.33
CA THR A 18 -14.63 19.39 -2.28
C THR A 18 -13.59 19.23 -1.16
N SER A 19 -13.38 20.27 -0.35
CA SER A 19 -12.45 20.18 0.80
C SER A 19 -12.80 19.05 1.77
N GLN A 20 -14.10 18.74 1.93
CA GLN A 20 -14.56 17.64 2.77
C GLN A 20 -14.21 16.27 2.19
N GLU A 21 -14.45 16.07 0.90
CA GLU A 21 -14.07 14.82 0.21
C GLU A 21 -12.55 14.64 0.20
N ALA A 22 -11.79 15.70 -0.05
CA ALA A 22 -10.33 15.67 -0.01
C ALA A 22 -9.81 15.26 1.38
N HIS A 23 -10.34 15.85 2.46
CA HIS A 23 -9.97 15.45 3.82
C HIS A 23 -10.27 13.97 4.13
N VAL A 24 -11.41 13.44 3.67
CA VAL A 24 -11.72 12.02 3.84
C VAL A 24 -10.68 11.14 3.13
N LEU A 25 -10.33 11.48 1.90
CA LEU A 25 -9.34 10.72 1.13
C LEU A 25 -7.94 10.82 1.72
N ILE A 26 -7.53 12.01 2.19
CA ILE A 26 -6.25 12.23 2.88
C ILE A 26 -6.15 11.32 4.10
N ASN A 27 -7.16 11.38 4.99
CA ASN A 27 -7.19 10.54 6.19
C ASN A 27 -7.14 9.04 5.87
N LEU A 28 -7.86 8.60 4.84
CA LEU A 28 -7.83 7.20 4.40
C LEU A 28 -6.46 6.80 3.85
N CYS A 29 -5.80 7.68 3.09
CA CYS A 29 -4.46 7.43 2.57
C CYS A 29 -3.43 7.35 3.70
N GLU A 30 -3.50 8.24 4.71
CA GLU A 30 -2.64 8.19 5.88
C GLU A 30 -2.79 6.88 6.66
N GLN A 31 -4.04 6.47 6.95
CA GLN A 31 -4.34 5.20 7.60
C GLN A 31 -3.80 4.01 6.79
N MET A 32 -3.92 4.04 5.46
CA MET A 32 -3.35 3.01 4.58
C MET A 32 -1.82 3.00 4.63
N LEU A 33 -1.17 4.16 4.65
CA LEU A 33 0.29 4.29 4.69
C LEU A 33 0.87 3.78 6.02
N GLU A 34 0.23 4.11 7.14
CA GLU A 34 0.55 3.61 8.47
C GLU A 34 0.38 2.08 8.52
N LEU A 35 -0.80 1.58 8.15
CA LEU A 35 -1.12 0.15 8.18
C LEU A 35 -0.19 -0.69 7.28
N LEU A 36 0.16 -0.18 6.10
CA LEU A 36 1.09 -0.86 5.18
C LEU A 36 2.55 -0.73 5.62
N GLY A 37 2.88 0.23 6.48
CA GLY A 37 4.21 0.42 7.07
C GLY A 37 4.49 -0.47 8.28
N ASP A 38 3.51 -0.63 9.17
CA ASP A 38 3.66 -1.42 10.40
C ASP A 38 3.84 -2.93 10.16
N GLY A 39 3.44 -3.43 8.99
CA GLY A 39 3.64 -4.83 8.62
C GLY A 39 5.11 -5.24 8.44
N ALA A 40 6.03 -4.28 8.24
CA ALA A 40 7.46 -4.55 8.11
C ALA A 40 8.13 -4.85 9.47
N VAL A 41 7.53 -4.41 10.57
CA VAL A 41 8.11 -4.53 11.92
C VAL A 41 7.66 -5.80 12.65
N ASN A 42 6.51 -6.37 12.26
CA ASN A 42 5.88 -7.52 12.94
C ASN A 42 6.09 -8.86 12.24
N ALA A 43 6.80 -8.89 11.11
CA ALA A 43 7.24 -10.15 10.54
C ALA A 43 8.53 -10.57 11.26
N GLU A 44 8.39 -11.33 12.35
CA GLU A 44 9.46 -12.23 12.82
C GLU A 44 9.70 -13.26 11.71
N ILE A 45 10.47 -12.85 10.70
CA ILE A 45 10.86 -13.71 9.60
C ILE A 45 11.99 -14.60 10.18
N ASP A 46 11.83 -15.92 10.10
CA ASP A 46 12.94 -16.86 10.15
C ASP A 46 13.73 -16.68 8.84
N ILE A 47 14.55 -15.63 8.81
CA ILE A 47 15.25 -15.19 7.61
C ILE A 47 16.48 -16.07 7.48
N ASP A 48 16.66 -16.67 6.32
CA ASP A 48 17.89 -17.39 5.98
C ASP A 48 19.11 -16.50 6.33
N PRO A 49 20.11 -17.02 7.07
CA PRO A 49 21.30 -16.27 7.46
C PRO A 49 21.97 -15.51 6.30
N LEU A 50 21.91 -16.04 5.08
CA LEU A 50 22.46 -15.39 3.89
C LEU A 50 21.66 -14.13 3.48
N PHE A 51 20.33 -14.19 3.62
CA PHE A 51 19.41 -13.09 3.30
C PHE A 51 19.49 -11.97 4.36
N GLN A 52 19.78 -12.35 5.60
CA GLN A 52 20.07 -11.43 6.69
C GLN A 52 21.43 -10.72 6.48
N MET A 53 22.46 -11.46 6.06
CA MET A 53 23.80 -10.93 5.74
C MET A 53 23.79 -9.98 4.53
N MET A 54 22.86 -10.16 3.60
CA MET A 54 22.64 -9.25 2.46
C MET A 54 21.87 -7.96 2.84
N GLY A 55 21.52 -7.77 4.11
CA GLY A 55 20.80 -6.57 4.61
C GLY A 55 19.31 -6.55 4.26
N MET A 56 18.80 -7.58 3.60
CA MET A 56 17.39 -7.70 3.21
C MET A 56 16.49 -8.12 4.37
N GLY A 57 17.02 -8.97 5.27
CA GLY A 57 16.28 -9.40 6.45
C GLY A 57 16.01 -8.29 7.47
N ALA A 58 16.92 -7.33 7.62
CA ALA A 58 16.76 -6.19 8.51
C ALA A 58 15.86 -5.08 7.94
N MET A 59 15.52 -5.14 6.64
CA MET A 59 14.73 -4.11 5.93
C MET A 59 13.25 -4.51 5.74
N GLY A 60 12.78 -5.61 6.33
CA GLY A 60 11.38 -6.05 6.18
C GLY A 60 11.00 -6.44 4.73
N MET A 61 11.99 -6.90 3.95
CA MET A 61 11.87 -7.17 2.50
C MET A 61 11.24 -8.54 2.16
N GLY A 62 10.92 -9.37 3.15
CA GLY A 62 10.29 -10.68 2.94
C GLY A 62 8.77 -10.64 3.16
N GLY A 63 8.00 -11.35 2.34
CA GLY A 63 6.56 -11.56 2.59
C GLY A 63 6.31 -12.61 3.69
N SER A 64 5.13 -12.57 4.33
CA SER A 64 4.79 -13.51 5.39
C SER A 64 4.26 -14.84 4.86
N GLU A 65 4.66 -15.95 5.50
CA GLU A 65 4.14 -17.28 5.16
C GLU A 65 2.67 -17.43 5.59
N GLN A 66 2.25 -16.71 6.62
CA GLN A 66 0.87 -16.68 7.08
C GLN A 66 0.14 -15.45 6.54
N PRO A 67 -1.17 -15.55 6.25
CA PRO A 67 -1.96 -14.38 5.89
C PRO A 67 -2.01 -13.39 7.06
N PRO A 68 -2.14 -12.07 6.80
CA PRO A 68 -2.31 -11.09 7.86
C PRO A 68 -3.52 -11.40 8.75
N GLU A 69 -3.41 -11.21 10.06
CA GLU A 69 -4.55 -11.39 10.97
C GLU A 69 -5.59 -10.27 10.75
N ASP A 70 -5.09 -9.06 10.51
CA ASP A 70 -5.92 -7.88 10.28
C ASP A 70 -6.81 -8.05 9.03
N PRO A 71 -8.14 -7.83 9.15
CA PRO A 71 -9.09 -8.01 8.04
C PRO A 71 -8.99 -6.94 6.94
N VAL A 72 -8.44 -5.76 7.22
CA VAL A 72 -8.11 -4.73 6.22
C VAL A 72 -6.87 -5.18 5.43
N LEU A 73 -5.80 -5.64 6.11
CA LEU A 73 -4.61 -6.14 5.43
C LEU A 73 -4.93 -7.35 4.54
N ARG A 74 -5.79 -8.27 4.96
CA ARG A 74 -6.27 -9.37 4.10
C ARG A 74 -6.98 -8.92 2.84
N ARG A 75 -7.69 -7.78 2.90
CA ARG A 75 -8.34 -7.18 1.72
C ARG A 75 -7.34 -6.48 0.82
N LEU A 76 -6.33 -5.84 1.40
CA LEU A 76 -5.28 -5.13 0.65
C LEU A 76 -4.26 -6.08 0.01
N LEU A 77 -4.00 -7.21 0.68
CA LEU A 77 -3.01 -8.24 0.33
C LEU A 77 -3.72 -9.60 0.19
N PRO A 78 -4.57 -9.78 -0.85
CA PRO A 78 -5.34 -11.00 -1.02
C PRO A 78 -4.47 -12.17 -1.48
N ASN A 79 -4.92 -13.39 -1.19
CA ASN A 79 -4.28 -14.60 -1.69
C ASN A 79 -4.48 -14.72 -3.20
N ALA A 80 -3.40 -15.05 -3.92
CA ALA A 80 -3.46 -15.32 -5.36
C ALA A 80 -4.07 -16.69 -5.69
N TYR A 81 -4.01 -17.63 -4.73
CA TYR A 81 -4.45 -19.02 -4.89
C TYR A 81 -5.38 -19.44 -3.75
N GLN A 82 -6.26 -20.40 -4.02
CA GLN A 82 -7.13 -21.02 -3.01
C GLN A 82 -6.35 -22.00 -2.12
N ASP A 83 -5.35 -22.68 -2.68
CA ASP A 83 -4.46 -23.57 -1.94
C ASP A 83 -3.53 -22.78 -1.02
N GLU A 84 -3.51 -23.14 0.26
CA GLU A 84 -2.81 -22.38 1.30
C GLU A 84 -1.29 -22.42 1.13
N LYS A 85 -0.74 -23.57 0.73
CA LYS A 85 0.70 -23.72 0.50
C LYS A 85 1.16 -22.85 -0.66
N SER A 86 0.45 -22.93 -1.79
CA SER A 86 0.73 -22.12 -2.98
C SER A 86 0.54 -20.63 -2.70
N ALA A 87 -0.46 -20.26 -1.90
CA ALA A 87 -0.68 -18.87 -1.48
C ALA A 87 0.44 -18.35 -0.57
N SER A 88 0.93 -19.18 0.36
CA SER A 88 2.07 -18.86 1.23
C SER A 88 3.35 -18.60 0.44
N GLU A 89 3.70 -19.52 -0.47
CA GLU A 89 4.86 -19.36 -1.36
C GLU A 89 4.75 -18.08 -2.19
N PHE A 90 3.57 -17.80 -2.75
CA PHE A 90 3.34 -16.58 -3.52
C PHE A 90 3.51 -15.31 -2.66
N ARG A 91 2.96 -15.28 -1.44
CA ARG A 91 3.10 -14.13 -0.52
C ARG A 91 4.56 -13.87 -0.20
N ARG A 92 5.31 -14.92 0.17
CA ARG A 92 6.73 -14.85 0.51
C ARG A 92 7.56 -14.05 -0.50
N TYR A 93 7.25 -14.19 -1.79
CA TYR A 93 8.01 -13.53 -2.88
C TYR A 93 7.37 -12.24 -3.41
N THR A 94 6.08 -12.01 -3.22
CA THR A 94 5.38 -10.90 -3.91
C THR A 94 4.76 -9.86 -2.99
N GLU A 95 4.54 -10.20 -1.71
CA GLU A 95 3.82 -9.32 -0.78
C GLU A 95 4.54 -7.98 -0.58
N HIS A 96 5.87 -8.00 -0.45
CA HIS A 96 6.65 -6.78 -0.28
C HIS A 96 6.43 -5.80 -1.45
N GLY A 97 6.61 -6.27 -2.69
CA GLY A 97 6.38 -5.43 -3.88
C GLY A 97 4.92 -5.00 -4.04
N LEU A 98 3.96 -5.79 -3.56
CA LEU A 98 2.56 -5.39 -3.52
C LEU A 98 2.32 -4.27 -2.50
N ARG A 99 2.92 -4.37 -1.30
CA ARG A 99 2.87 -3.33 -0.26
C ARG A 99 3.47 -2.02 -0.77
N GLU A 100 4.66 -2.07 -1.37
CA GLU A 100 5.31 -0.89 -1.94
C GLU A 100 4.44 -0.21 -3.00
N LYS A 101 3.88 -0.97 -3.94
CA LYS A 101 2.97 -0.41 -4.96
C LYS A 101 1.73 0.23 -4.35
N LYS A 102 1.11 -0.41 -3.36
CA LYS A 102 -0.06 0.14 -2.66
C LYS A 102 0.29 1.42 -1.91
N ARG A 103 1.45 1.48 -1.25
CA ARG A 103 1.97 2.68 -0.60
C ARG A 103 2.26 3.80 -1.59
N ALA A 104 2.92 3.50 -2.71
CA ALA A 104 3.21 4.48 -3.75
C ALA A 104 1.92 5.11 -4.29
N HIS A 105 0.89 4.31 -4.59
CA HIS A 105 -0.39 4.84 -5.05
C HIS A 105 -1.09 5.70 -3.98
N ALA A 106 -1.07 5.29 -2.71
CA ALA A 106 -1.63 6.09 -1.62
C ALA A 106 -0.89 7.42 -1.46
N HIS A 107 0.45 7.42 -1.56
CA HIS A 107 1.25 8.64 -1.58
C HIS A 107 0.88 9.55 -2.75
N THR A 108 0.74 9.02 -3.97
CA THR A 108 0.34 9.83 -5.13
C THR A 108 -1.00 10.55 -4.90
N VAL A 109 -1.98 9.86 -4.31
CA VAL A 109 -3.28 10.49 -3.99
C VAL A 109 -3.13 11.51 -2.87
N TYR A 110 -2.37 11.19 -1.82
CA TYR A 110 -2.09 12.09 -0.70
C TYR A 110 -1.45 13.40 -1.18
N GLU A 111 -0.36 13.33 -1.94
CA GLU A 111 0.36 14.50 -2.46
C GLU A 111 -0.49 15.35 -3.41
N ALA A 112 -1.38 14.72 -4.20
CA ALA A 112 -2.27 15.42 -5.11
C ALA A 112 -3.41 16.19 -4.40
N LEU A 113 -3.73 15.85 -3.14
CA LEU A 113 -4.86 16.43 -2.41
C LEU A 113 -4.45 17.39 -1.29
N ILE A 114 -3.20 17.34 -0.85
CA ILE A 114 -2.69 18.29 0.15
C ILE A 114 -2.57 19.65 -0.53
N PRO A 115 -2.99 20.74 0.17
CA PRO A 115 -2.69 22.08 -0.29
C PRO A 115 -1.18 22.20 -0.52
N GLN A 116 -0.79 22.30 -1.78
CA GLN A 116 0.56 22.73 -2.12
C GLN A 116 0.60 24.19 -1.67
N ASP A 117 1.28 24.49 -0.56
CA ASP A 117 1.52 25.87 -0.13
C ASP A 117 2.15 26.58 -1.34
N GLU A 118 1.35 27.38 -2.07
CA GLU A 118 1.87 28.32 -3.04
C GLU A 118 2.67 29.33 -2.22
N GLY A 119 4.00 29.12 -2.21
CA GLY A 119 4.95 30.01 -1.58
C GLY A 119 4.69 31.45 -2.00
N TRP A 120 4.61 32.31 -0.99
CA TRP A 120 4.49 33.77 -1.09
C TRP A 120 5.65 34.41 -1.86
#